data_AF-A0A2D4N670-F1
#
_entry.id   AF-A0A2D4N670-F1
#
_cell.length_a   1.000
_cell.length_b   1.000
_cell.length_c   1.000
_cell.angle_alpha   90.00
_cell.angle_beta   90.00
_cell.angle_gamma   90.00
#
_symmetry.space_group_name_H-M   'P 1'
#
loop_
_entity.id
_entity.type
_entity.pdbx_description
1 polymer ?
#
loop_
_entity_poly.entity_id
_entity_poly.type
_entity_poly.pdbx_seq_one_letter_code
_entity_poly.pdbx_strand_id
1 'polypeptide(L)'
;AELPDNCFSSLANLQELYLNHNQIRRISPQAFLGLGNLLRLHLNSNFLRTIDSRWFQVLPSLEILMIGGNKVDAILDMNFRALSNLRSLVLAGMNLREISDYALVGLKNL
;
A
#
# COMPACT_ATOMS: atom_id res chain seq x y z
N ALA A 1 -10.14 12.18 4.95
CA ALA A 1 -9.31 11.71 6.06
C ALA A 1 -7.87 11.55 5.60
N GLU A 2 -6.91 11.73 6.50
CA GLU A 2 -5.47 11.53 6.28
C GLU A 2 -4.97 10.57 7.36
N LEU A 3 -4.05 9.66 6.99
CA LEU A 3 -3.28 8.89 7.96
C LEU A 3 -1.96 9.63 8.23
N PRO A 4 -1.80 10.24 9.41
CA PRO A 4 -0.57 10.95 9.74
C PRO A 4 0.57 9.98 10.04
N ASP A 5 1.80 10.50 10.06
CA ASP A 5 2.97 9.71 10.41
C ASP A 5 2.82 9.06 11.79
N ASN A 6 3.32 7.84 11.93
CA ASN A 6 3.42 7.09 13.20
C ASN A 6 2.08 6.77 13.90
N CYS A 7 0.93 6.93 13.25
CA CYS A 7 -0.38 6.67 13.86
C CYS A 7 -0.62 5.22 14.30
N PHE A 8 0.20 4.28 13.82
CA PHE A 8 0.16 2.86 14.21
C PHE A 8 1.43 2.37 14.93
N SER A 9 2.31 3.28 15.34
CA SER A 9 3.67 2.94 15.84
C SER A 9 3.70 2.03 17.07
N SER A 10 2.64 1.99 17.88
CA SER A 10 2.53 1.10 19.05
C SER A 10 2.02 -0.30 18.73
N LEU A 11 1.59 -0.57 17.50
CA LEU A 11 0.93 -1.81 17.09
C LEU A 11 1.92 -2.84 16.50
N ALA A 12 3.06 -3.04 17.17
CA ALA A 12 4.17 -3.84 16.66
C ALA A 12 3.83 -5.32 16.33
N ASN A 13 2.79 -5.87 16.96
CA ASN A 13 2.34 -7.25 16.72
C ASN A 13 1.18 -7.37 15.73
N LEU A 14 0.72 -6.26 15.14
CA LEU A 14 -0.41 -6.27 14.23
C LEU A 14 -0.04 -7.00 12.92
N GLN A 15 -0.84 -8.01 12.56
CA GLN A 15 -0.64 -8.79 11.34
C GLN A 15 -1.59 -8.39 10.22
N GLU A 16 -2.76 -7.84 10.55
CA GLU A 16 -3.79 -7.49 9.57
C GLU A 16 -4.36 -6.10 9.89
N LEU A 17 -4.40 -5.25 8.87
CA LEU A 17 -4.91 -3.88 8.99
C LEU A 17 -5.96 -3.62 7.92
N TYR A 18 -7.19 -3.40 8.38
CA TYR A 18 -8.36 -3.13 7.56
C TYR A 18 -8.74 -1.64 7.62
N LEU A 19 -8.49 -0.93 6.53
CA LEU A 19 -8.83 0.49 6.35
C LEU A 19 -9.70 0.71 5.10
N ASN A 20 -10.22 -0.37 4.52
CA ASN A 20 -11.06 -0.35 3.33
C ASN A 20 -12.43 0.30 3.57
N HIS A 21 -13.05 0.82 2.50
CA HIS A 21 -14.34 1.53 2.53
C HIS A 21 -14.37 2.75 3.46
N ASN A 22 -13.25 3.47 3.54
CA ASN A 22 -13.15 4.73 4.28
C ASN A 22 -13.04 5.92 3.32
N GLN A 23 -12.80 7.10 3.91
CA GLN A 23 -12.63 8.36 3.17
C GLN A 23 -11.16 8.84 3.15
N ILE A 24 -10.21 7.91 3.14
CA ILE A 24 -8.78 8.24 3.17
C ILE A 24 -8.38 8.83 1.82
N ARG A 25 -7.81 10.03 1.85
CA ARG A 25 -7.35 10.79 0.67
C ARG A 25 -5.84 10.89 0.62
N ARG A 26 -5.19 10.83 1.78
CA ARG A 26 -3.75 11.01 1.97
C ARG A 26 -3.24 10.02 3.02
N ILE A 27 -2.04 9.51 2.79
CA ILE A 27 -1.30 8.67 3.72
C ILE A 27 0.10 9.26 3.76
N SER A 28 0.54 9.69 4.94
CA SER A 28 1.87 10.25 5.10
C SER A 28 2.95 9.16 4.91
N PRO A 29 4.17 9.52 4.48
CA PRO A 29 5.22 8.53 4.15
C PRO A 29 5.57 7.57 5.28
N GLN A 30 5.41 7.96 6.55
CA GLN A 30 5.70 7.13 7.72
C GLN A 30 4.44 6.69 8.48
N ALA A 31 3.26 6.75 7.86
CA ALA A 31 2.01 6.37 8.51
C ALA A 31 2.04 4.94 9.06
N PHE A 32 2.69 4.02 8.34
CA PHE A 32 2.79 2.59 8.69
C PHE A 32 4.05 2.23 9.49
N LEU A 33 4.82 3.22 9.98
CA LEU A 33 5.98 2.93 10.82
C LEU A 33 5.55 2.14 12.07
N GLY A 34 6.31 1.10 12.41
CA GLY A 34 6.01 0.17 13.52
C GLY A 34 5.27 -1.10 13.09
N LEU A 35 4.71 -1.16 11.89
CA LEU A 35 3.94 -2.32 11.38
C LEU A 35 4.82 -3.38 10.69
N GLY A 36 6.00 -3.69 11.25
CA GLY A 36 6.96 -4.61 10.63
C GLY A 36 6.49 -6.06 10.50
N ASN A 37 5.50 -6.47 11.30
CA ASN A 37 4.89 -7.80 11.30
C ASN A 37 3.59 -7.87 10.48
N LEU A 38 3.23 -6.79 9.77
CA LEU A 38 1.99 -6.75 9.00
C LEU A 38 2.09 -7.65 7.77
N LEU A 39 1.12 -8.55 7.64
CA LEU A 39 0.98 -9.51 6.54
C LEU A 39 -0.09 -9.08 5.54
N ARG A 40 -1.16 -8.42 6.00
CA ARG A 40 -2.30 -8.01 5.17
C ARG A 40 -2.63 -6.53 5.38
N LEU A 41 -2.69 -5.79 4.28
CA LEU A 41 -3.08 -4.37 4.26
C LEU A 41 -4.22 -4.14 3.27
N HIS A 42 -5.37 -3.74 3.80
CA HIS A 42 -6.56 -3.42 3.03
C HIS A 42 -6.79 -1.91 3.01
N LEU A 43 -6.48 -1.28 1.87
CA LEU A 43 -6.71 0.13 1.55
C LEU A 43 -7.77 0.33 0.47
N ASN A 44 -8.40 -0.76 0.00
CA ASN A 44 -9.31 -0.72 -1.13
C ASN A 44 -10.56 0.14 -0.85
N SER A 45 -11.14 0.70 -1.92
CA SER A 45 -12.33 1.55 -1.83
C SER A 45 -12.13 2.76 -0.90
N ASN A 46 -11.06 3.52 -1.14
CA ASN A 46 -10.78 4.82 -0.54
C ASN A 46 -10.71 5.89 -1.66
N PHE A 47 -10.13 7.06 -1.36
CA PHE A 47 -10.00 8.18 -2.31
C PHE A 47 -8.54 8.55 -2.57
N LEU A 48 -7.62 7.59 -2.49
CA LEU A 48 -6.22 7.78 -2.84
C LEU A 48 -6.11 8.11 -4.34
N ARG A 49 -5.20 9.02 -4.68
CA ARG A 49 -4.92 9.44 -6.07
C ARG A 49 -3.55 9.01 -6.58
N THR A 50 -2.68 8.60 -5.68
CA THR A 50 -1.32 8.18 -5.97
C THR A 50 -0.98 6.97 -5.12
N ILE A 51 0.07 6.26 -5.52
CA ILE A 51 0.74 5.26 -4.70
C ILE A 51 2.12 5.82 -4.38
N ASP A 52 2.44 5.96 -3.09
CA ASP A 52 3.77 6.38 -2.64
C ASP A 52 4.56 5.14 -2.22
N SER A 53 5.71 4.90 -2.86
CA SER A 53 6.56 3.74 -2.56
C SER A 53 7.09 3.74 -1.12
N ARG A 54 7.13 4.91 -0.46
CA ARG A 54 7.61 5.05 0.92
C ARG A 54 6.71 4.35 1.93
N TRP A 55 5.41 4.24 1.65
CA TRP A 55 4.45 3.52 2.51
C TRP A 55 4.88 2.08 2.77
N PHE A 56 5.50 1.45 1.77
CA PHE A 56 5.82 0.03 1.78
C PHE A 56 7.23 -0.28 2.29
N GLN A 57 8.10 0.74 2.43
CA GLN A 57 9.48 0.54 2.90
C GLN A 57 9.56 -0.04 4.31
N VAL A 58 8.52 0.19 5.12
CA VAL A 58 8.41 -0.25 6.52
C VAL A 58 7.53 -1.50 6.69
N LEU A 59 7.15 -2.16 5.58
CA LEU A 59 6.27 -3.32 5.55
C LEU A 59 6.96 -4.54 4.91
N PRO A 60 8.12 -5.00 5.42
CA PRO A 60 8.91 -6.06 4.79
C PRO A 60 8.20 -7.41 4.75
N SER A 61 7.26 -7.66 5.67
CA SER A 61 6.54 -8.93 5.81
C SER A 61 5.24 -8.98 5.01
N LEU A 62 4.88 -7.93 4.28
CA LEU A 62 3.56 -7.83 3.66
C LEU A 62 3.40 -8.86 2.54
N GLU A 63 2.33 -9.66 2.62
CA GLU A 63 2.00 -10.71 1.67
C GLU A 63 0.81 -10.34 0.79
N ILE A 64 -0.15 -9.58 1.33
CA ILE A 64 -1.38 -9.20 0.64
C ILE A 64 -1.59 -7.69 0.71
N LEU A 65 -1.72 -7.07 -0.47
CA LEU A 65 -2.07 -5.67 -0.62
C LEU A 65 -3.34 -5.53 -1.44
N MET A 66 -4.40 -5.04 -0.81
CA MET A 66 -5.63 -4.65 -1.49
C MET A 66 -5.71 -3.13 -1.56
N ILE A 67 -5.47 -2.54 -2.73
CA ILE A 67 -5.49 -1.09 -2.94
C ILE A 67 -6.45 -0.66 -4.06
N GLY A 68 -7.12 -1.61 -4.71
CA GLY A 68 -8.14 -1.38 -5.73
C GLY A 68 -9.30 -0.46 -5.30
N GLY A 69 -10.10 0.03 -6.25
CA GLY A 69 -11.21 0.94 -5.97
C GLY A 69 -10.77 2.33 -5.47
N ASN A 70 -9.51 2.69 -5.64
CA ASN A 70 -9.00 4.05 -5.43
C ASN A 70 -8.90 4.79 -6.78
N LYS A 71 -8.77 6.12 -6.74
CA LYS A 71 -8.70 6.97 -7.94
C LYS A 71 -7.25 7.21 -8.37
N VAL A 72 -6.43 6.17 -8.34
CA VAL A 72 -5.04 6.21 -8.78
C VAL A 72 -5.00 6.22 -10.30
N ASP A 73 -4.30 7.20 -10.88
CA ASP A 73 -4.25 7.41 -12.33
C ASP A 73 -3.00 6.79 -12.97
N ALA A 74 -1.93 6.57 -12.20
CA ALA A 74 -0.69 5.96 -12.69
C ALA A 74 0.00 5.10 -11.63
N ILE A 75 0.68 4.04 -12.07
CA ILE A 75 1.67 3.31 -11.27
C ILE A 75 3.05 3.59 -11.86
N LEU A 76 3.89 4.22 -11.05
CA LEU A 76 5.22 4.68 -11.45
C LEU A 76 6.28 3.60 -11.18
N ASP A 77 7.45 3.82 -11.77
CA ASP A 77 8.61 2.96 -11.57
C ASP A 77 8.88 2.67 -10.09
N MET A 78 9.15 1.40 -9.81
CA MET A 78 9.58 0.93 -8.49
C MET A 78 8.54 1.19 -7.37
N ASN A 79 7.27 1.47 -7.69
CA ASN A 79 6.24 1.79 -6.70
C ASN A 79 6.11 0.69 -5.62
N PHE A 80 6.29 -0.57 -6.01
CA PHE A 80 6.19 -1.72 -5.13
C PHE A 80 7.54 -2.38 -4.81
N ARG A 81 8.67 -1.71 -5.07
CA ARG A 81 10.03 -2.28 -4.93
C ARG A 81 10.29 -2.96 -3.58
N ALA A 82 9.76 -2.40 -2.51
CA ALA A 82 9.97 -2.89 -1.15
C ALA A 82 9.16 -4.16 -0.82
N LEU A 83 8.13 -4.50 -1.61
CA LEU A 83 7.19 -5.57 -1.32
C LEU A 83 7.67 -6.93 -1.85
N SER A 84 8.87 -7.35 -1.45
CA SER A 84 9.48 -8.59 -1.96
C SER A 84 8.76 -9.87 -1.54
N ASN A 85 8.00 -9.83 -0.44
CA ASN A 85 7.22 -10.95 0.07
C ASN A 85 5.76 -10.96 -0.41
N LEU A 86 5.36 -10.00 -1.24
CA LEU A 86 3.99 -9.91 -1.71
C LEU A 86 3.65 -11.11 -2.61
N ARG A 87 2.51 -11.73 -2.33
CA ARG A 87 1.94 -12.87 -3.04
C ARG A 87 0.62 -12.52 -3.72
N SER A 88 -0.02 -11.43 -3.30
CA SER A 88 -1.28 -10.98 -3.85
C SER A 88 -1.34 -9.45 -3.89
N LEU A 89 -1.57 -8.92 -5.09
CA LEU A 89 -1.75 -7.50 -5.35
C LEU A 89 -3.08 -7.30 -6.08
N VAL A 90 -4.02 -6.60 -5.45
CA VAL A 90 -5.34 -6.32 -6.05
C VAL A 90 -5.43 -4.84 -6.41
N LEU A 91 -5.40 -4.56 -7.71
CA LEU A 91 -5.51 -3.22 -8.32
C LEU A 91 -6.88 -2.98 -9.00
N ALA A 92 -7.79 -3.95 -8.94
CA ALA A 92 -9.08 -3.88 -9.63
C ALA A 92 -9.89 -2.61 -9.23
N GLY A 93 -10.57 -2.00 -10.21
CA GLY A 93 -11.38 -0.80 -9.98
C GLY A 93 -10.57 0.49 -9.75
N MET A 94 -9.29 0.52 -10.13
CA MET A 94 -8.53 1.77 -10.24
C MET A 94 -8.84 2.53 -11.54
N ASN A 95 -8.43 3.80 -11.61
CA ASN A 95 -8.56 4.66 -12.80
C ASN A 95 -7.24 4.74 -13.59
N LEU A 96 -6.48 3.63 -13.64
CA LEU A 96 -5.15 3.61 -14.22
C LEU A 96 -5.20 3.96 -15.70
N ARG A 97 -4.44 4.99 -16.07
CA ARG A 97 -4.17 5.41 -17.44
C ARG A 97 -2.76 5.03 -17.87
N GLU A 98 -1.86 4.87 -16.90
CA GLU A 98 -0.45 4.60 -17.13
C GLU A 98 0.06 3.56 -16.11
N ILE A 99 0.81 2.59 -16.61
CA ILE A 99 1.61 1.66 -15.79
C ILE A 99 2.99 1.67 -16.41
N SER A 100 3.98 2.12 -15.65
CA SER A 100 5.35 2.20 -16.12
C SER A 100 5.99 0.81 -16.28
N ASP A 101 6.98 0.68 -17.17
CA ASP A 101 7.66 -0.59 -17.47
C ASP A 101 8.30 -1.23 -16.22
N TYR A 102 8.76 -0.41 -15.26
CA TYR A 102 9.37 -0.88 -14.02
C TYR A 102 8.43 -0.78 -12.81
N ALA A 103 7.11 -0.63 -13.03
CA ALA A 103 6.12 -0.48 -11.96
C ALA A 103 6.08 -1.67 -10.98
N LEU A 104 6.22 -2.89 -11.49
CA LEU A 104 6.12 -4.13 -10.71
C LEU A 104 7.48 -4.68 -10.25
N VAL A 105 8.58 -3.95 -10.50
CA VAL A 105 9.91 -4.39 -10.04
C VAL A 105 9.92 -4.53 -8.52
N GLY A 106 10.50 -5.63 -8.04
CA GLY A 106 10.61 -5.98 -6.62
C GLY A 106 9.58 -6.99 -6.13
N LEU A 107 8.48 -7.20 -6.87
CA LEU A 107 7.45 -8.20 -6.57
C LEU A 107 7.93 -9.62 -6.95
N LYS A 108 8.95 -10.12 -6.26
CA LYS A 108 9.64 -11.38 -6.60
C LYS A 108 8.80 -12.64 -6.37
N ASN A 109 7.80 -12.55 -5.50
CA ASN A 109 6.97 -13.67 -5.04
C ASN A 109 5.50 -13.58 -5.50
N LEU A 110 5.19 -12.61 -6.38
CA LEU A 110 3.87 -12.42 -6.97
C LEU A 110 3.69 -13.33 -8.19
#